data_AF-A0A433L7G1-F1
#
_entry.id   AF-A0A433L7G1-F1
#
_cell.length_a   1.000
_cell.length_b   1.000
_cell.length_c   1.000
_cell.angle_alpha   90.00
_cell.angle_beta   90.00
_cell.angle_gamma   90.00
#
_symmetry.space_group_name_H-M   'P 1'
#
loop_
_entity.id
_entity.type
_entity.pdbx_description
1 polymer ?
#
loop_
_entity_poly.entity_id
_entity_poly.type
_entity_poly.pdbx_seq_one_letter_code
_entity_poly.pdbx_strand_id
1 'polypeptide(L)'
;MMLRNMAVAAVLAFPMVALAETPNVTPGEWEFVSVTSISGDMDIPDQTETERQCITQDELEGAEFGFIEEEEGCELLNQAMNADGLSYSMVCRAEGGEATIDGEMSFMGEQIDGSVDILTQSPMGELAMNTSIKGERVGECE
;
A
#
# COMPACT_ATOMS: atom_id res chain seq x y z
N MET A 1 9.65 -60.39 34.17
CA MET A 1 10.94 -59.69 33.98
C MET A 1 11.29 -59.79 32.50
N MET A 2 11.37 -58.75 31.68
CA MET A 2 11.23 -57.30 31.84
C MET A 2 10.50 -56.77 30.59
N LEU A 3 9.68 -55.74 30.77
CA LEU A 3 9.20 -54.87 29.70
C LEU A 3 10.38 -54.10 29.10
N ARG A 4 10.37 -53.86 27.79
CA ARG A 4 10.99 -52.66 27.22
C ARG A 4 10.27 -52.22 25.95
N ASN A 5 9.30 -51.34 26.17
CA ASN A 5 8.61 -50.55 25.16
C ASN A 5 9.64 -49.83 24.27
N MET A 6 9.68 -50.17 22.98
CA MET A 6 10.22 -49.24 21.98
C MET A 6 9.07 -48.33 21.55
N ALA A 7 9.04 -47.14 22.14
CA ALA A 7 8.15 -46.07 21.72
C ALA A 7 8.56 -45.60 20.31
N VAL A 8 7.67 -45.79 19.34
CA VAL A 8 7.78 -45.20 18.01
C VAL A 8 7.46 -43.70 18.16
N ALA A 9 8.49 -42.85 18.10
CA ALA A 9 8.31 -41.42 18.06
C ALA A 9 7.89 -41.01 16.63
N ALA A 10 6.58 -40.92 16.40
CA ALA A 10 6.03 -40.28 15.22
C ALA A 10 6.20 -38.76 15.36
N VAL A 11 7.26 -38.21 14.75
CA VAL A 11 7.42 -36.77 14.58
C VAL A 11 6.37 -36.31 13.57
N LEU A 12 5.26 -35.79 14.08
CA LEU A 12 4.27 -35.06 13.28
C LEU A 12 4.92 -33.77 12.81
N ALA A 13 5.40 -33.74 11.56
CA ALA A 13 5.75 -32.51 10.88
C ALA A 13 4.45 -31.72 10.67
N PHE A 14 4.19 -30.76 11.56
CA PHE A 14 3.11 -29.80 11.40
C PHE A 14 3.45 -28.94 10.19
N PRO A 15 2.64 -28.91 9.12
CA PRO A 15 2.83 -27.94 8.06
C PRO A 15 2.60 -26.57 8.70
N MET A 16 3.65 -25.75 8.79
CA MET A 16 3.49 -24.31 8.98
C MET A 16 2.78 -23.80 7.73
N VAL A 17 1.46 -23.63 7.85
CA VAL A 17 0.70 -22.88 6.87
C VAL A 17 1.17 -21.44 7.04
N ALA A 18 1.99 -20.96 6.11
CA ALA A 18 2.28 -19.54 6.02
C ALA A 18 0.96 -18.85 5.68
N LEU A 19 0.34 -18.20 6.67
CA LEU A 19 -0.77 -17.30 6.45
C LEU A 19 -0.13 -16.06 5.82
N ALA A 20 -0.23 -15.92 4.50
CA ALA A 20 -0.08 -14.62 3.89
C ALA A 20 -1.20 -13.74 4.47
N GLU A 21 -0.85 -12.66 5.15
CA GLU A 21 -1.83 -11.73 5.70
C GLU A 21 -2.47 -10.99 4.52
N THR A 22 -3.63 -11.48 4.09
CA THR A 22 -4.42 -10.85 3.02
C THR A 22 -4.93 -9.48 3.50
N PRO A 23 -4.82 -8.42 2.69
CA PRO A 23 -5.38 -7.11 3.00
C PRO A 23 -6.87 -7.20 3.35
N ASN A 24 -7.30 -6.44 4.35
CA ASN A 24 -8.68 -6.28 4.78
C ASN A 24 -9.43 -5.36 3.81
N VAL A 25 -9.55 -5.81 2.56
CA VAL A 25 -10.21 -5.12 1.46
C VAL A 25 -11.21 -6.10 0.85
N THR A 26 -12.45 -5.68 0.69
CA THR A 26 -13.50 -6.52 0.09
C THR A 26 -13.42 -6.43 -1.44
N PRO A 27 -13.29 -7.56 -2.16
CA PRO A 27 -13.35 -7.55 -3.62
C PRO A 27 -14.64 -6.93 -4.16
N GLY A 28 -14.53 -6.27 -5.30
CA GLY A 28 -15.65 -5.62 -5.97
C GLY A 28 -15.23 -4.38 -6.74
N GLU A 29 -16.23 -3.63 -7.16
CA GLU A 29 -16.07 -2.33 -7.78
C GLU A 29 -15.88 -1.27 -6.70
N TRP A 30 -14.88 -0.41 -6.86
CA TRP A 30 -14.52 0.64 -5.93
C TRP A 30 -14.50 2.00 -6.61
N GLU A 31 -14.89 3.03 -5.86
CA GLU A 31 -14.73 4.44 -6.24
C GLU A 31 -13.68 5.07 -5.31
N PHE A 32 -12.68 5.71 -5.91
CA PHE A 32 -11.63 6.43 -5.22
C PHE A 32 -11.75 7.91 -5.51
N VAL A 33 -11.72 8.73 -4.47
CA VAL A 33 -11.64 10.18 -4.55
C VAL A 33 -10.30 10.61 -3.98
N SER A 34 -9.49 11.26 -4.80
CA SER A 34 -8.20 11.84 -4.39
C SER A 34 -8.29 13.36 -4.40
N VAL A 35 -7.70 13.99 -3.39
CA VAL A 35 -7.56 15.46 -3.31
C VAL A 35 -6.08 15.78 -3.13
N THR A 36 -5.50 16.45 -4.12
CA THR A 36 -4.09 16.81 -4.15
C THR A 36 -3.93 18.30 -3.91
N SER A 37 -3.19 18.65 -2.86
CA SER A 37 -2.83 20.01 -2.47
C SER A 37 -1.34 20.24 -2.66
N ILE A 38 -0.98 21.36 -3.28
CA ILE A 38 0.42 21.74 -3.54
C ILE A 38 0.75 22.99 -2.74
N SER A 39 1.74 22.87 -1.87
CA SER A 39 2.30 23.97 -1.07
C SER A 39 3.68 24.35 -1.61
N GLY A 40 3.83 25.63 -1.96
CA GLY A 40 5.08 26.22 -2.41
C GLY A 40 4.94 27.74 -2.58
N ASP A 41 5.88 28.35 -3.29
CA ASP A 41 5.87 29.80 -3.54
C ASP A 41 4.74 30.26 -4.49
N MET A 42 4.10 29.32 -5.19
CA MET A 42 2.96 29.57 -6.08
C MET A 42 1.68 29.05 -5.44
N ASP A 43 0.61 29.84 -5.52
CA ASP A 43 -0.72 29.46 -5.07
C ASP A 43 -1.41 28.63 -6.17
N ILE A 44 -1.42 27.31 -5.98
CA ILE A 44 -2.00 26.35 -6.93
C ILE A 44 -3.26 25.77 -6.29
N PRO A 45 -4.43 25.84 -6.95
CA PRO A 45 -5.66 25.30 -6.39
C PRO A 45 -5.60 23.77 -6.30
N ASP A 46 -6.25 23.24 -5.27
CA ASP A 46 -6.41 21.81 -5.07
C ASP A 46 -7.06 21.14 -6.29
N GLN A 47 -6.55 19.95 -6.62
CA GLN A 47 -7.10 19.11 -7.67
C GLN A 47 -7.86 17.95 -7.04
N THR A 48 -9.05 17.66 -7.55
CA THR A 48 -9.83 16.51 -7.12
C THR A 48 -10.04 15.58 -8.30
N GLU A 49 -9.68 14.32 -8.13
CA GLU A 49 -9.88 13.28 -9.12
C GLU A 49 -10.77 12.19 -8.55
N THR A 50 -11.56 11.56 -9.41
CA THR A 50 -12.45 10.46 -9.03
C THR A 50 -12.29 9.35 -10.05
N GLU A 51 -11.92 8.18 -9.58
CA GLU A 51 -11.62 7.03 -10.41
C GLU A 51 -12.37 5.81 -9.91
N ARG A 52 -12.71 4.91 -10.83
CA ARG A 52 -13.35 3.64 -10.51
C ARG A 52 -12.48 2.50 -10.99
N GLN A 53 -12.32 1.51 -10.13
CA GLN A 53 -11.55 0.32 -10.43
C GLN A 53 -12.21 -0.92 -9.83
N CYS A 54 -12.13 -2.02 -10.57
CA CYS A 54 -12.49 -3.33 -10.06
C CYS A 54 -11.28 -3.90 -9.32
N ILE A 55 -11.47 -4.31 -8.07
CA ILE A 55 -10.48 -5.00 -7.26
C ILE A 55 -10.95 -6.45 -7.08
N THR A 56 -10.16 -7.38 -7.57
CA THR A 56 -10.41 -8.81 -7.54
C THR A 56 -9.69 -9.50 -6.38
N GLN A 57 -10.16 -10.69 -6.01
CA GLN A 57 -9.50 -11.48 -4.97
C GLN A 57 -8.06 -11.89 -5.37
N ASP A 58 -7.84 -12.17 -6.64
CA ASP A 58 -6.52 -12.57 -7.16
C ASP A 58 -5.50 -11.42 -7.02
N GLU A 59 -5.94 -10.16 -7.18
CA GLU A 59 -5.10 -8.99 -6.96
C GLU A 59 -4.72 -8.89 -5.47
N LEU A 60 -5.69 -8.98 -4.56
CA LEU A 60 -5.46 -8.92 -3.10
C LEU A 60 -4.52 -10.02 -2.57
N GLU A 61 -4.53 -11.19 -3.21
CA GLU A 61 -3.65 -12.32 -2.87
C GLU A 61 -2.29 -12.25 -3.57
N GLY A 62 -2.18 -11.42 -4.60
CA GLY A 62 -0.96 -11.20 -5.37
C GLY A 62 0.03 -10.31 -4.62
N ALA A 63 1.32 -10.45 -4.97
CA ALA A 63 2.36 -9.51 -4.54
C ALA A 63 2.23 -8.12 -5.20
N GLU A 64 1.30 -7.99 -6.15
CA GLU A 64 1.04 -6.77 -6.94
C GLU A 64 0.05 -5.83 -6.24
N PHE A 65 -0.66 -6.29 -5.19
CA PHE A 65 -1.48 -5.38 -4.38
C PHE A 65 -0.59 -4.49 -3.52
N GLY A 66 -0.15 -3.39 -4.12
CA GLY A 66 0.59 -2.34 -3.48
C GLY A 66 0.41 -1.08 -4.31
N PHE A 67 -0.04 -0.01 -3.68
CA PHE A 67 -0.18 1.31 -4.30
C PHE A 67 1.19 1.99 -4.54
N ILE A 68 2.23 1.20 -4.80
CA ILE A 68 3.60 1.65 -4.99
C ILE A 68 4.02 1.23 -6.40
N GLU A 69 4.17 2.22 -7.27
CA GLU A 69 4.68 1.98 -8.62
C GLU A 69 6.21 1.92 -8.60
N GLU A 70 6.78 0.88 -9.24
CA GLU A 70 8.23 0.79 -9.44
C GLU A 70 8.67 1.78 -10.52
N GLU A 71 9.22 2.92 -10.12
CA GLU A 71 9.74 3.94 -11.03
C GLU A 71 11.29 3.96 -11.10
N GLU A 72 11.82 4.17 -12.31
CA GLU A 72 13.27 4.31 -12.52
C GLU A 72 13.83 5.51 -11.75
N GLY A 73 14.80 5.25 -10.86
CA GLY A 73 15.43 6.29 -10.05
C GLY A 73 14.80 6.48 -8.67
N CYS A 74 13.79 5.69 -8.31
CA CYS A 74 13.24 5.63 -6.96
C CYS A 74 13.78 4.42 -6.18
N GLU A 75 14.20 4.68 -4.93
CA GLU A 75 14.68 3.69 -3.98
C GLU A 75 13.67 3.55 -2.84
N LEU A 76 13.10 2.36 -2.67
CA LEU A 76 12.22 2.04 -1.55
C LEU A 76 13.04 1.92 -0.26
N LEU A 77 12.81 2.84 0.69
CA LEU A 77 13.53 2.90 1.97
C LEU A 77 12.89 1.99 3.02
N ASN A 78 11.56 1.96 3.04
CA ASN A 78 10.79 1.15 3.97
C ASN A 78 9.44 0.77 3.35
N GLN A 79 8.94 -0.40 3.73
CA GLN A 79 7.61 -0.85 3.39
C GLN A 79 7.12 -1.77 4.52
N ALA A 80 5.92 -1.49 5.01
CA ALA A 80 5.22 -2.37 5.93
C ALA A 80 3.79 -2.55 5.43
N MET A 81 3.43 -3.79 5.15
CA MET A 81 2.10 -4.19 4.73
C MET A 81 1.58 -5.24 5.71
N ASN A 82 0.32 -5.10 6.08
CA ASN A 82 -0.41 -6.06 6.89
C ASN A 82 -1.89 -6.04 6.46
N ALA A 83 -2.72 -6.82 7.13
CA ALA A 83 -4.15 -6.88 6.81
C ALA A 83 -4.83 -5.50 6.94
N ASP A 84 -4.45 -4.67 7.90
CA ASP A 84 -5.14 -3.42 8.20
C ASP A 84 -4.59 -2.22 7.43
N GLY A 85 -3.48 -2.36 6.70
CA GLY A 85 -2.90 -1.21 5.98
C GLY A 85 -1.56 -1.45 5.32
N LEU A 86 -1.12 -0.39 4.64
CA LEU A 86 0.16 -0.27 3.97
C LEU A 86 0.80 1.05 4.39
N SER A 87 2.09 1.03 4.71
CA SER A 87 2.91 2.22 4.82
C SER A 87 4.20 2.01 4.05
N TYR A 88 4.66 3.06 3.37
CA TYR A 88 5.92 3.02 2.64
C TYR A 88 6.61 4.37 2.66
N SER A 89 7.92 4.33 2.45
CA SER A 89 8.75 5.51 2.27
C SER A 89 9.75 5.22 1.16
N MET A 90 9.86 6.13 0.20
CA MET A 90 10.79 6.02 -0.91
C MET A 90 11.46 7.35 -1.19
N VAL A 91 12.62 7.28 -1.84
CA VAL A 91 13.35 8.46 -2.28
C VAL A 91 13.64 8.35 -3.77
N CYS A 92 13.21 9.36 -4.53
CA CYS A 92 13.40 9.45 -5.96
C CYS A 92 14.49 10.47 -6.27
N ARG A 93 15.46 10.07 -7.10
CA ARG A 93 16.60 10.91 -7.49
C ARG A 93 16.65 11.05 -9.01
N ALA A 94 16.44 12.27 -9.48
CA ALA A 94 16.50 12.61 -10.91
C ALA A 94 17.38 13.85 -11.14
N GLU A 95 17.63 14.21 -12.40
CA GLU A 95 18.42 15.41 -12.75
C GLU A 95 17.85 16.72 -12.15
N GLY A 96 16.56 16.75 -11.79
CA GLY A 96 15.86 17.90 -11.22
C GLY A 96 15.93 18.05 -9.69
N GLY A 97 16.44 17.06 -8.96
CA GLY A 97 16.51 17.08 -7.50
C GLY A 97 16.24 15.73 -6.84
N GLU A 98 16.12 15.75 -5.52
CA GLU A 98 15.69 14.61 -4.71
C GLU A 98 14.26 14.86 -4.21
N ALA A 99 13.42 13.83 -4.28
CA ALA A 99 12.07 13.82 -3.74
C ALA A 99 11.92 12.67 -2.74
N THR A 100 11.38 12.97 -1.57
CA THR A 100 10.93 11.98 -0.58
C THR A 100 9.43 11.77 -0.74
N ILE A 101 9.00 10.52 -0.76
CA ILE A 101 7.59 10.14 -0.90
C ILE A 101 7.26 9.21 0.27
N ASP A 102 6.29 9.61 1.08
CA ASP A 102 5.77 8.84 2.20
C ASP A 102 4.28 8.56 1.95
N GLY A 103 3.89 7.28 2.00
CA GLY A 103 2.52 6.87 1.77
C GLY A 103 1.98 6.03 2.93
N GLU A 104 0.73 6.25 3.29
CA GLU A 104 -0.02 5.48 4.28
C GLU A 104 -1.42 5.15 3.74
N MET A 105 -1.87 3.93 3.99
CA MET A 105 -3.19 3.43 3.63
C MET A 105 -3.72 2.58 4.78
N SER A 106 -5.01 2.74 5.08
CA SER A 106 -5.77 1.96 6.06
C SER A 106 -6.88 1.19 5.36
N PHE A 107 -6.96 -0.11 5.61
CA PHE A 107 -7.90 -1.04 4.99
C PHE A 107 -8.97 -1.47 6.01
N MET A 108 -10.23 -1.15 5.73
CA MET A 108 -11.36 -1.33 6.66
C MET A 108 -12.51 -2.14 6.02
N GLY A 109 -12.17 -3.11 5.19
CA GLY A 109 -13.12 -3.96 4.46
C GLY A 109 -13.68 -3.24 3.24
N GLU A 110 -14.75 -2.47 3.41
CA GLU A 110 -15.44 -1.74 2.32
C GLU A 110 -15.03 -0.26 2.22
N GLN A 111 -14.06 0.16 3.03
CA GLN A 111 -13.49 1.51 3.04
C GLN A 111 -11.97 1.46 3.03
N ILE A 112 -11.36 2.40 2.32
CA ILE A 112 -9.92 2.65 2.29
C ILE A 112 -9.69 4.14 2.56
N ASP A 113 -8.81 4.43 3.50
CA ASP A 113 -8.33 5.79 3.76
C ASP A 113 -6.84 5.84 3.51
N GLY A 114 -6.36 6.85 2.77
CA GLY A 114 -4.95 6.99 2.48
C GLY A 114 -4.46 8.42 2.38
N SER A 115 -3.14 8.55 2.47
CA SER A 115 -2.42 9.79 2.22
C SER A 115 -1.08 9.50 1.56
N VAL A 116 -0.68 10.38 0.64
CA VAL A 116 0.65 10.38 0.04
C VAL A 116 1.23 11.78 0.16
N ASP A 117 2.37 11.89 0.81
CA ASP A 117 3.11 13.12 1.00
C ASP A 117 4.39 13.08 0.17
N ILE A 118 4.59 14.08 -0.67
CA ILE A 118 5.75 14.22 -1.54
C ILE A 118 6.45 15.53 -1.19
N LEU A 119 7.71 15.42 -0.76
CA LEU A 119 8.56 16.56 -0.50
C LEU A 119 9.69 16.59 -1.52
N THR A 120 9.73 17.63 -2.36
CA THR A 120 10.78 17.82 -3.35
C THR A 120 11.64 19.02 -2.99
N GLN A 121 12.96 18.81 -2.98
CA GLN A 121 13.94 19.89 -2.84
C GLN A 121 14.57 20.18 -4.20
N SER A 122 14.26 21.36 -4.75
CA SER A 122 14.81 21.81 -6.02
C SER A 122 15.64 23.09 -5.85
N PRO A 123 16.51 23.45 -6.81
CA PRO A 123 17.18 24.75 -6.82
C PRO A 123 16.23 25.96 -6.82
N MET A 124 14.95 25.75 -7.17
CA MET A 124 13.91 26.78 -7.18
C MET A 124 13.18 26.95 -5.85
N GLY A 125 13.40 26.07 -4.87
CA GLY A 125 12.68 26.06 -3.60
C GLY A 125 12.17 24.68 -3.21
N GLU A 126 11.62 24.59 -2.00
CA GLU A 126 10.91 23.41 -1.49
C GLU A 126 9.48 23.40 -2.04
N LEU A 127 9.06 22.23 -2.53
CA LEU A 127 7.70 21.97 -2.97
C LEU A 127 7.17 20.79 -2.17
N ALA A 128 6.03 20.97 -1.50
CA ALA A 128 5.33 19.91 -0.79
C ALA A 128 3.99 19.63 -1.46
N MET A 129 3.73 18.37 -1.77
CA MET A 129 2.47 17.90 -2.30
C MET A 129 1.88 16.90 -1.31
N ASN A 130 0.60 17.07 -0.98
CA ASN A 130 -0.12 16.18 -0.07
C ASN A 130 -1.36 15.71 -0.82
N THR A 131 -1.54 14.40 -0.95
CA THR A 131 -2.70 13.79 -1.61
C THR A 131 -3.45 12.96 -0.58
N SER A 132 -4.70 13.31 -0.29
CA SER A 132 -5.60 12.46 0.51
C SER A 132 -6.44 11.59 -0.40
N ILE A 133 -6.62 10.32 -0.05
CA ILE A 133 -7.31 9.31 -0.84
C ILE A 133 -8.44 8.72 0.02
N LYS A 134 -9.64 8.65 -0.55
CA LYS A 134 -10.83 8.04 0.05
C LYS A 134 -11.35 6.99 -0.93
N GLY A 135 -11.37 5.72 -0.53
CA GLY A 135 -11.91 4.63 -1.32
C GLY A 135 -13.16 4.04 -0.67
N GLU A 136 -14.21 3.83 -1.45
CA GLU A 136 -15.43 3.14 -1.01
C GLU A 136 -15.84 2.06 -2.01
N ARG A 137 -16.26 0.90 -1.51
CA ARG A 137 -16.82 -0.16 -2.35
C ARG A 137 -18.21 0.22 -2.82
N VAL A 138 -18.42 0.26 -4.12
CA VAL A 138 -19.69 0.65 -4.76
C VAL A 138 -20.50 -0.53 -5.30
N GLY A 139 -19.93 -1.74 -5.37
CA GLY A 139 -20.67 -2.94 -5.75
C GLY A 139 -19.80 -4.12 -6.18
N GLU A 140 -20.41 -5.04 -6.92
CA GLU A 140 -19.68 -6.07 -7.67
C GLU A 140 -19.07 -5.44 -8.93
N CYS A 141 -17.96 -6.00 -9.41
CA CYS A 141 -17.41 -5.61 -10.72
C CYS A 141 -18.38 -5.95 -11.86
N GLU A 142 -18.35 -5.15 -12.92
CA GLU A 142 -19.14 -5.36 -14.14
C GLU A 142 -18.61 -6.51 -15.04
#